data_AF-A0A8K0RW23-F1
#
_entry.id   AF-A0A8K0RW23-F1
#
_cell.length_a   1.000
_cell.length_b   1.000
_cell.length_c   1.000
_cell.angle_alpha   90.00
_cell.angle_beta   90.00
_cell.angle_gamma   90.00
#
_symmetry.space_group_name_H-M   'P 1'
#
loop_
_entity.id
_entity.type
_entity.pdbx_description
1 polymer ?
#
loop_
_entity_poly.entity_id
_entity_poly.type
_entity_poly.pdbx_seq_one_letter_code
_entity_poly.pdbx_strand_id
1 'polypeptide(L)'
;MDQGEQTGIIISTAVVGLLTGYVFGIWTIRGYLISPSLVEERRRTLHDPVESDESEIDEDDTVLDHAPNWANGADADRKQGLRAMEEKIEPVVKDNGEECKLVLVVRTDLGMTKGKIAAQCSHATLACYKNLVRAAPNSAQAQILKRWERFGQAKIAVQVKSQSEILELQRKARSLGLTAEVIQDAGRTQIEAGSMTVLGVGPAPRSLVDQVTGGLKLL
;
A
#
# COMPACT_ATOMS: atom_id res chain seq x y z
N MET A 1 -29.03 -39.68 45.77
CA MET A 1 -27.70 -39.62 45.13
C MET A 1 -26.78 -38.95 46.12
N ASP A 2 -25.69 -39.62 46.47
CA ASP A 2 -24.70 -39.07 47.39
C ASP A 2 -23.96 -37.91 46.72
N GLN A 3 -23.57 -36.87 47.48
CA GLN A 3 -22.85 -35.71 46.94
C GLN A 3 -21.51 -36.13 46.31
N GLY A 4 -20.89 -37.19 46.81
CA GLY A 4 -19.69 -37.79 46.24
C GLY A 4 -19.92 -38.38 44.84
N GLU A 5 -21.06 -39.04 44.60
CA GLU A 5 -21.39 -39.63 43.30
C GLU A 5 -21.64 -38.56 42.24
N GLN A 6 -22.39 -37.49 42.58
CA GLN A 6 -22.63 -36.39 41.64
C GLN A 6 -21.34 -35.66 41.26
N THR A 7 -20.44 -35.44 42.22
CA THR A 7 -19.15 -34.79 41.97
C THR A 7 -18.26 -35.65 41.08
N GLY A 8 -18.24 -36.97 41.28
CA GLY A 8 -17.50 -37.92 40.42
C GLY A 8 -18.00 -37.94 38.98
N ILE A 9 -19.32 -37.87 38.76
CA ILE A 9 -19.92 -37.83 37.42
C ILE A 9 -19.56 -36.54 36.69
N ILE A 10 -19.56 -35.39 37.38
CA ILE A 10 -19.22 -34.09 36.77
C ILE A 10 -17.74 -34.06 36.35
N ILE A 11 -16.83 -34.51 37.22
CA ILE A 11 -15.39 -34.50 36.93
C ILE A 11 -15.07 -35.45 35.77
N SER A 12 -15.61 -36.67 35.80
CA SER A 12 -15.38 -37.65 34.73
C SER A 12 -15.88 -37.15 33.37
N THR A 13 -17.06 -36.52 33.32
CA THR A 13 -17.62 -35.98 32.08
C THR A 13 -16.78 -34.82 31.53
N ALA A 14 -16.29 -33.93 32.41
CA ALA A 14 -15.42 -32.82 32.02
C ALA A 14 -14.08 -33.31 31.45
N VAL A 15 -13.47 -34.32 32.07
CA VAL A 15 -12.21 -34.91 31.58
C VAL A 15 -12.40 -35.58 30.22
N VAL A 16 -13.48 -36.34 30.03
CA VAL A 16 -13.77 -37.00 28.75
C VAL A 16 -14.01 -35.97 27.64
N GLY A 17 -14.77 -34.90 27.91
CA GLY A 17 -15.01 -33.83 26.95
C GLY A 17 -13.73 -33.09 26.55
N LEU A 18 -12.84 -32.83 27.51
CA LEU A 18 -11.58 -32.15 27.25
C LEU A 18 -10.63 -33.03 26.40
N LEU A 19 -10.53 -34.31 26.71
CA LEU A 19 -9.70 -35.25 25.94
C LEU A 19 -10.22 -35.45 24.52
N THR A 20 -11.52 -35.62 24.34
CA THR A 20 -12.11 -35.76 22.99
C THR A 20 -11.97 -34.48 22.18
N GLY A 21 -12.22 -33.31 22.77
CA GLY A 21 -12.01 -32.02 22.11
C GLY A 21 -10.56 -31.78 21.70
N TYR A 22 -9.60 -32.10 22.57
CA TYR A 22 -8.18 -31.95 22.30
C TYR A 22 -7.69 -32.87 21.16
N VAL A 23 -8.09 -34.14 21.18
CA VAL A 23 -7.76 -35.09 20.12
C VAL A 23 -8.39 -34.66 18.79
N PHE A 24 -9.66 -34.24 18.80
CA PHE A 24 -10.34 -33.73 17.61
C PHE A 24 -9.65 -32.48 17.04
N GLY A 25 -9.24 -31.54 17.90
CA GLY A 25 -8.47 -30.36 17.49
C GLY A 25 -7.11 -30.69 16.87
N ILE A 26 -6.40 -31.70 17.39
CA ILE A 26 -5.16 -32.18 16.75
C ILE A 26 -5.45 -32.81 15.39
N TRP A 27 -6.55 -33.55 15.27
CA TRP A 27 -6.93 -34.26 14.05
C TRP A 27 -7.35 -33.29 12.93
N THR A 28 -8.00 -32.17 13.28
CA THR A 28 -8.33 -31.08 12.34
C THR A 28 -7.07 -30.34 11.86
N ILE A 29 -6.17 -29.96 12.78
CA ILE A 29 -4.94 -29.20 12.44
C ILE A 29 -3.98 -30.02 11.58
N ARG A 30 -3.89 -31.33 11.82
CA ARG A 30 -3.06 -32.23 10.98
C ARG A 30 -3.69 -32.56 9.62
N GLY A 31 -4.87 -32.02 9.32
CA GLY A 31 -5.47 -32.07 7.99
C GLY A 31 -6.18 -33.39 7.67
N TYR A 32 -6.47 -34.24 8.66
CA TYR A 32 -7.16 -35.52 8.42
C TYR A 32 -8.65 -35.35 8.02
N LEU A 33 -9.23 -34.17 8.26
CA LEU A 33 -10.61 -33.84 7.88
C LEU A 33 -10.75 -33.31 6.45
N ILE A 34 -9.67 -32.81 5.86
CA ILE A 34 -9.68 -32.32 4.48
C ILE A 34 -9.09 -33.44 3.63
N SER A 35 -9.89 -33.99 2.71
CA SER A 35 -9.39 -35.07 1.87
C SER A 35 -8.14 -34.61 1.10
N PRO A 36 -7.13 -35.48 0.91
CA PRO A 36 -5.94 -35.14 0.15
C PRO A 36 -6.27 -34.58 -1.24
N SER A 37 -7.39 -35.05 -1.83
CA SER A 37 -7.91 -34.56 -3.11
C SER A 37 -8.28 -33.08 -3.09
N LEU A 38 -8.88 -32.55 -2.02
CA LEU A 38 -9.27 -31.14 -1.92
C LEU A 38 -8.08 -30.22 -1.63
N VAL A 39 -7.07 -30.73 -0.91
CA VAL A 39 -5.79 -30.03 -0.73
C VAL A 39 -5.04 -29.93 -2.06
N GLU A 40 -5.04 -31.00 -2.84
CA GLU A 40 -4.40 -31.05 -4.15
C GLU A 40 -5.17 -30.21 -5.18
N GLU A 41 -6.51 -30.21 -5.15
CA GLU A 41 -7.35 -29.36 -5.98
C GLU A 41 -7.12 -27.88 -5.69
N ARG A 42 -7.08 -27.45 -4.42
CA ARG A 42 -6.69 -26.08 -4.05
C ARG A 42 -5.28 -25.73 -4.55
N ARG A 43 -4.33 -26.65 -4.42
CA ARG A 43 -2.94 -26.43 -4.87
C ARG A 43 -2.87 -26.32 -6.40
N ARG A 44 -3.68 -27.10 -7.12
CA ARG A 44 -3.80 -27.09 -8.58
C ARG A 44 -4.46 -25.81 -9.08
N THR A 45 -5.54 -25.34 -8.46
CA THR A 45 -6.17 -24.04 -8.77
C THR A 45 -5.21 -22.87 -8.56
N LEU A 46 -4.35 -22.93 -7.53
CA LEU A 46 -3.33 -21.91 -7.29
C LEU A 46 -2.18 -21.91 -8.32
N HIS A 47 -2.01 -22.99 -9.08
CA HIS A 47 -0.92 -23.17 -10.04
C HIS A 47 -1.43 -23.44 -11.46
N ASP A 48 -2.71 -23.21 -11.75
CA ASP A 48 -3.29 -23.43 -13.08
C ASP A 48 -2.93 -22.24 -13.99
N PRO A 49 -2.15 -22.44 -15.08
CA PRO A 49 -1.83 -21.40 -16.03
C PRO A 49 -2.93 -21.19 -17.09
N VAL A 50 -3.98 -22.02 -17.12
CA VAL A 50 -5.05 -21.91 -18.11
C VAL A 50 -6.21 -21.13 -17.50
N GLU A 51 -6.36 -19.92 -18.03
CA GLU A 51 -7.47 -19.01 -17.83
C GLU A 51 -8.80 -19.76 -17.93
N SER A 52 -9.65 -19.65 -16.90
CA SER A 52 -11.04 -20.06 -17.04
C SER A 52 -11.66 -19.18 -18.12
N ASP A 53 -11.99 -19.77 -19.26
CA ASP A 53 -12.85 -19.16 -20.29
C ASP A 53 -14.22 -18.87 -19.65
N GLU A 54 -14.32 -17.77 -18.90
CA GLU A 54 -15.59 -17.22 -18.45
C GLU A 54 -16.23 -16.58 -19.69
N SER A 55 -17.22 -17.29 -20.21
CA SER A 55 -18.02 -16.92 -21.37
C SER A 55 -18.56 -15.49 -21.27
N GLU A 56 -18.31 -14.72 -22.33
CA GLU A 56 -18.95 -13.45 -22.67
C GLU A 56 -20.49 -13.53 -22.54
N ILE A 57 -21.12 -12.46 -22.04
CA ILE A 57 -22.44 -11.86 -22.37
C ILE A 57 -22.83 -10.95 -21.17
N ASP A 58 -23.31 -9.71 -21.26
CA ASP A 58 -23.35 -8.63 -22.26
C ASP A 58 -24.07 -7.47 -21.51
N GLU A 59 -23.42 -6.34 -21.20
CA GLU A 59 -24.11 -5.16 -20.63
C GLU A 59 -23.34 -3.86 -20.98
N ASP A 60 -23.69 -3.31 -22.14
CA ASP A 60 -23.82 -1.89 -22.49
C ASP A 60 -22.82 -0.86 -21.91
N ASP A 61 -21.97 -0.33 -22.81
CA ASP A 61 -21.42 1.04 -22.82
C ASP A 61 -20.71 1.60 -21.57
N THR A 62 -20.07 0.76 -20.76
CA THR A 62 -18.93 1.22 -19.95
C THR A 62 -17.69 0.40 -20.24
N VAL A 63 -16.80 0.97 -21.04
CA VAL A 63 -15.42 0.52 -21.21
C VAL A 63 -14.74 0.59 -19.84
N LEU A 64 -14.91 -0.47 -19.04
CA LEU A 64 -14.18 -0.77 -17.82
C LEU A 64 -12.80 -1.30 -18.23
N ASP A 65 -12.01 -0.39 -18.80
CA ASP A 65 -10.64 -0.71 -19.16
C ASP A 65 -9.80 -0.75 -17.88
N HIS A 66 -9.12 -1.88 -17.71
CA HIS A 66 -7.95 -2.07 -16.85
C HIS A 66 -8.18 -2.47 -15.38
N ALA A 67 -8.68 -3.68 -15.15
CA ALA A 67 -8.12 -4.47 -14.05
C ALA A 67 -6.71 -4.95 -14.47
N PRO A 68 -5.62 -4.56 -13.80
CA PRO A 68 -4.29 -5.02 -14.16
C PRO A 68 -4.13 -6.52 -13.89
N ASN A 69 -3.55 -7.26 -14.84
CA ASN A 69 -3.08 -8.63 -14.62
C ASN A 69 -2.07 -8.64 -13.45
N TRP A 70 -2.50 -9.23 -12.34
CA TRP A 70 -1.81 -9.29 -11.03
C TRP A 70 -0.67 -10.31 -11.00
N ALA A 71 -0.53 -11.14 -12.04
CA ALA A 71 0.55 -12.12 -12.16
C ALA A 71 1.95 -11.49 -12.37
N ASN A 72 2.03 -10.24 -12.87
CA ASN A 72 3.30 -9.57 -13.21
C ASN A 72 3.64 -8.39 -12.29
N GLY A 73 3.32 -8.49 -10.99
CA GLY A 73 3.50 -7.40 -10.02
C GLY A 73 4.90 -6.80 -9.99
N ALA A 74 5.95 -7.62 -10.12
CA ALA A 74 7.34 -7.16 -10.06
C ALA A 74 7.73 -6.28 -11.28
N ASP A 75 7.27 -6.63 -12.48
CA ASP A 75 7.52 -5.86 -13.69
C ASP A 75 6.62 -4.63 -13.80
N ALA A 76 5.39 -4.72 -13.28
CA ALA A 76 4.48 -3.58 -13.14
C ALA A 76 5.06 -2.52 -12.19
N ASP A 77 5.59 -2.93 -11.03
CA ASP A 77 6.25 -2.05 -10.07
C ASP A 77 7.46 -1.34 -10.67
N ARG A 78 8.27 -2.06 -11.46
CA ARG A 78 9.44 -1.48 -12.14
C ARG A 78 9.04 -0.45 -13.19
N LYS A 79 7.99 -0.72 -13.98
CA LYS A 79 7.45 0.20 -15.00
C LYS A 79 6.76 1.42 -14.39
N GLN A 80 6.17 1.29 -13.21
CA GLN A 80 5.55 2.41 -12.46
C GLN A 80 6.56 3.27 -11.68
N GLY A 81 7.87 3.00 -11.81
CA GLY A 81 8.91 3.80 -11.16
C GLY A 81 9.11 3.52 -9.66
N LEU A 82 8.51 2.46 -9.09
CA LEU A 82 8.69 2.10 -7.67
C LEU A 82 10.11 1.63 -7.31
N ARG A 83 11.02 1.52 -8.29
CA ARG A 83 12.43 1.13 -8.10
C ARG A 83 13.41 2.00 -8.89
N ALA A 84 13.28 3.33 -8.83
CA ALA A 84 14.38 4.20 -9.25
C ALA A 84 15.59 4.02 -8.32
N MET A 85 16.79 3.93 -8.89
CA MET A 85 18.05 3.83 -8.15
C MET A 85 18.34 5.19 -7.52
N GLU A 86 18.21 5.29 -6.19
CA GLU A 86 18.31 6.55 -5.44
C GLU A 86 19.77 6.92 -5.14
N GLU A 87 20.14 8.17 -5.44
CA GLU A 87 21.29 8.82 -4.81
C GLU A 87 21.00 8.98 -3.31
N LYS A 88 21.90 8.46 -2.46
CA LYS A 88 21.84 8.66 -1.01
C LYS A 88 22.09 10.12 -0.67
N ILE A 89 21.03 10.92 -0.59
CA ILE A 89 21.09 12.27 -0.03
C ILE A 89 20.86 12.14 1.48
N GLU A 90 21.90 12.45 2.27
CA GLU A 90 21.78 12.53 3.73
C GLU A 90 20.82 13.66 4.10
N PRO A 91 19.67 13.39 4.74
CA PRO A 91 18.66 14.43 4.89
C PRO A 91 18.94 15.27 6.14
N VAL A 92 19.01 16.59 5.95
CA VAL A 92 19.32 17.61 6.98
C VAL A 92 18.14 17.89 7.92
N VAL A 93 17.09 17.07 7.87
CA VAL A 93 15.83 17.35 8.56
C VAL A 93 15.97 17.11 10.06
N LYS A 94 15.83 18.18 10.85
CA LYS A 94 15.72 18.09 12.32
C LYS A 94 14.27 17.84 12.71
N ASP A 95 14.07 16.92 13.64
CA ASP A 95 12.76 16.66 14.22
C ASP A 95 12.42 17.74 15.28
N ASN A 96 11.47 18.63 14.97
CA ASN A 96 11.09 19.77 15.82
C ASN A 96 9.78 19.55 16.62
N GLY A 97 9.24 18.33 16.68
CA GLY A 97 7.97 18.08 17.41
C GLY A 97 6.69 18.51 16.65
N GLU A 98 6.82 19.17 15.51
CA GLU A 98 5.70 19.65 14.69
C GLU A 98 4.88 18.51 14.06
N GLU A 99 3.62 18.78 13.76
CA GLU A 99 2.75 17.93 12.94
C GLU A 99 3.39 17.63 11.58
N CYS A 100 3.35 16.36 11.18
CA CYS A 100 3.86 15.92 9.88
C CYS A 100 2.72 15.75 8.89
N LYS A 101 2.99 16.05 7.61
CA LYS A 101 2.04 15.84 6.51
C LYS A 101 2.75 15.34 5.26
N LEU A 102 2.01 14.65 4.41
CA LEU A 102 2.38 14.29 3.05
C LEU A 102 1.53 15.12 2.07
N VAL A 103 2.18 15.78 1.12
CA VAL A 103 1.48 16.50 0.06
C VAL A 103 1.62 15.75 -1.25
N LEU A 104 0.49 15.56 -1.95
CA LEU A 104 0.36 14.87 -3.22
C LEU A 104 0.09 15.93 -4.29
N VAL A 105 1.10 16.25 -5.08
CA VAL A 105 1.05 17.25 -6.14
C VAL A 105 0.65 16.57 -7.43
N VAL A 106 -0.57 16.80 -7.89
CA VAL A 106 -1.19 16.14 -9.03
C VAL A 106 -1.13 17.03 -10.27
N ARG A 107 -0.72 16.48 -11.40
CA ARG A 107 -0.82 17.15 -12.70
C ARG A 107 -2.23 17.08 -13.26
N THR A 108 -2.89 18.23 -13.34
CA THR A 108 -4.26 18.34 -13.85
C THR A 108 -4.31 18.56 -15.36
N ASP A 109 -3.20 18.94 -15.99
CA ASP A 109 -3.09 19.12 -17.45
C ASP A 109 -3.27 17.80 -18.23
N LEU A 110 -3.09 16.67 -17.56
CA LEU A 110 -3.18 15.34 -18.15
C LEU A 110 -4.61 14.80 -18.30
N GLY A 111 -5.64 15.53 -17.81
CA GLY A 111 -7.03 15.09 -17.93
C GLY A 111 -7.36 13.77 -17.22
N MET A 112 -6.61 13.40 -16.18
CA MET A 112 -6.82 12.14 -15.45
C MET A 112 -8.24 12.06 -14.85
N THR A 113 -8.88 10.90 -14.99
CA THR A 113 -10.14 10.61 -14.29
C THR A 113 -9.92 10.52 -12.77
N LYS A 114 -10.99 10.72 -12.00
CA LYS A 114 -10.94 10.69 -10.52
C LYS A 114 -10.33 9.39 -9.98
N GLY A 115 -10.72 8.24 -10.54
CA GLY A 115 -10.18 6.94 -10.16
C GLY A 115 -8.68 6.82 -10.41
N LYS A 116 -8.21 7.31 -11.57
CA LYS A 116 -6.80 7.31 -11.90
C LYS A 116 -6.00 8.23 -10.98
N ILE A 117 -6.49 9.43 -10.68
CA ILE A 117 -5.87 10.34 -9.72
C ILE A 117 -5.69 9.63 -8.36
N ALA A 118 -6.73 8.96 -7.87
CA ALA A 118 -6.68 8.25 -6.59
C ALA A 118 -5.64 7.13 -6.58
N ALA A 119 -5.57 6.34 -7.65
CA ALA A 119 -4.55 5.28 -7.81
C ALA A 119 -3.14 5.87 -7.81
N GLN A 120 -2.87 6.91 -8.61
CA GLN A 120 -1.57 7.55 -8.72
C GLN A 120 -1.13 8.22 -7.40
N CYS A 121 -2.06 8.85 -6.69
CA CYS A 121 -1.85 9.38 -5.34
C CYS A 121 -1.47 8.28 -4.32
N SER A 122 -2.11 7.12 -4.43
CA SER A 122 -1.81 5.95 -3.59
C SER A 122 -0.41 5.40 -3.87
N HIS A 123 -0.01 5.33 -5.14
CA HIS A 123 1.35 4.97 -5.54
C HIS A 123 2.39 5.96 -4.99
N ALA A 124 2.15 7.27 -5.11
CA ALA A 124 3.05 8.31 -4.61
C ALA A 124 3.23 8.22 -3.09
N THR A 125 2.13 7.97 -2.37
CA THR A 125 2.14 7.75 -0.92
C THR A 125 3.00 6.55 -0.55
N LEU A 126 2.80 5.42 -1.23
CA LEU A 126 3.56 4.20 -0.95
C LEU A 126 5.05 4.34 -1.27
N ALA A 127 5.38 5.06 -2.35
CA ALA A 127 6.77 5.35 -2.71
C ALA A 127 7.46 6.17 -1.61
N CYS A 128 6.84 7.26 -1.17
CA CYS A 128 7.36 8.10 -0.08
C CYS A 128 7.52 7.31 1.23
N TYR A 129 6.52 6.50 1.57
CA TYR A 129 6.56 5.64 2.75
C TYR A 129 7.71 4.63 2.69
N LYS A 130 7.86 3.90 1.58
CA LYS A 130 8.93 2.91 1.39
C LYS A 130 10.32 3.55 1.46
N ASN A 131 10.48 4.78 0.96
CA ASN A 131 11.73 5.53 1.08
C ASN A 131 12.06 5.77 2.57
N LEU A 132 11.11 6.33 3.34
CA LEU A 132 11.32 6.62 4.76
C LEU A 132 11.51 5.38 5.64
N VAL A 133 10.79 4.28 5.36
CA VAL A 133 10.91 3.02 6.14
C VAL A 133 12.31 2.42 6.07
N ARG A 134 13.04 2.65 4.97
CA ARG A 134 14.41 2.14 4.79
C ARG A 134 15.46 2.94 5.58
N ALA A 135 15.08 4.07 6.17
CA ALA A 135 15.98 4.88 6.97
C ALA A 135 16.40 4.15 8.26
N ALA A 136 17.56 4.53 8.82
CA ALA A 136 18.06 3.90 10.04
C ALA A 136 17.07 4.11 11.22
N PRO A 137 16.86 3.13 12.12
CA PRO A 137 15.82 3.18 13.15
C PRO A 137 15.85 4.40 14.10
N ASN A 138 17.04 4.99 14.29
CA ASN A 138 17.28 6.15 15.16
C ASN A 138 17.51 7.45 14.37
N SER A 139 17.27 7.44 13.06
CA SER A 139 17.40 8.61 12.20
C SER A 139 16.21 9.56 12.37
N ALA A 140 16.40 10.83 12.02
CA ALA A 140 15.31 11.82 12.05
C ALA A 140 14.14 11.42 11.15
N GLN A 141 14.42 10.76 10.03
CA GLN A 141 13.44 10.27 9.05
C GLN A 141 12.54 9.20 9.67
N ALA A 142 13.13 8.25 10.42
CA ALA A 142 12.37 7.23 11.13
C ALA A 142 11.46 7.85 12.21
N GLN A 143 11.90 8.91 12.90
CA GLN A 143 11.08 9.64 13.88
C GLN A 143 9.93 10.40 13.22
N ILE A 144 10.20 11.09 12.10
CA ILE A 144 9.19 11.79 11.29
C ILE A 144 8.13 10.81 10.81
N LEU A 145 8.53 9.65 10.30
CA LEU A 145 7.60 8.63 9.84
C LEU A 145 6.71 8.13 10.98
N LYS A 146 7.31 7.73 12.11
CA LYS A 146 6.56 7.29 13.31
C LYS A 146 5.58 8.35 13.80
N ARG A 147 5.97 9.62 13.75
CA ARG A 147 5.07 10.72 14.09
C ARG A 147 3.92 10.79 13.10
N TRP A 148 4.18 10.85 11.81
CA TRP A 148 3.12 10.90 10.81
C TRP A 148 2.14 9.73 10.97
N GLU A 149 2.62 8.53 11.24
CA GLU A 149 1.79 7.35 11.56
C GLU A 149 0.93 7.54 12.80
N ARG A 150 1.49 8.06 13.89
CA ARG A 150 0.79 8.28 15.15
C ARG A 150 -0.24 9.40 15.09
N PHE A 151 -0.03 10.39 14.23
CA PHE A 151 -0.87 11.60 14.12
C PHE A 151 -1.79 11.56 12.89
N GLY A 152 -2.29 10.37 12.54
CA GLY A 152 -3.38 10.22 11.57
C GLY A 152 -2.97 10.25 10.10
N GLN A 153 -1.67 10.27 9.80
CA GLN A 153 -1.12 10.13 8.45
C GLN A 153 -1.71 11.14 7.44
N ALA A 154 -1.74 12.42 7.82
CA ALA A 154 -2.32 13.49 7.03
C ALA A 154 -1.77 13.52 5.59
N LYS A 155 -2.68 13.53 4.61
CA LYS A 155 -2.40 13.61 3.17
C LYS A 155 -3.21 14.76 2.58
N ILE A 156 -2.55 15.63 1.81
CA ILE A 156 -3.19 16.78 1.17
C ILE A 156 -2.93 16.72 -0.32
N ALA A 157 -4.00 16.73 -1.13
CA ALA A 157 -3.90 16.78 -2.58
C ALA A 157 -3.93 18.22 -3.08
N VAL A 158 -2.93 18.58 -3.88
CA VAL A 158 -2.78 19.89 -4.53
C VAL A 158 -2.55 19.70 -6.02
N GLN A 159 -2.72 20.76 -6.81
CA GLN A 159 -2.64 20.71 -8.26
C GLN A 159 -1.53 21.59 -8.85
N VAL A 160 -0.96 21.11 -9.96
CA VAL A 160 -0.07 21.84 -10.87
C VAL A 160 -0.48 21.58 -12.32
N LYS A 161 -0.02 22.43 -13.24
CA LYS A 161 -0.46 22.39 -14.64
C LYS A 161 0.62 21.94 -15.62
N SER A 162 1.81 21.54 -15.13
CA SER A 162 2.88 21.10 -16.02
C SER A 162 3.83 20.11 -15.37
N GLN A 163 4.58 19.39 -16.22
CA GLN A 163 5.68 18.53 -15.80
C GLN A 163 6.87 19.33 -15.24
N SER A 164 7.13 20.52 -15.77
CA SER A 164 8.25 21.35 -15.31
C SER A 164 8.04 21.81 -13.86
N GLU A 165 6.81 22.14 -13.49
CA GLU A 165 6.44 22.46 -12.09
C GLU A 165 6.73 21.28 -11.15
N ILE A 166 6.37 20.05 -11.53
CA ILE A 166 6.72 18.85 -10.75
C ILE A 166 8.23 18.75 -10.54
N LEU A 167 9.03 18.90 -11.60
CA LEU A 167 10.49 18.77 -11.53
C LEU A 167 11.13 19.89 -10.69
N GLU A 168 10.60 21.10 -10.75
CA GLU A 168 11.04 22.22 -9.91
C GLU A 168 10.74 21.97 -8.43
N LEU A 169 9.51 21.55 -8.12
CA LEU A 169 9.10 21.21 -6.75
C LEU A 169 9.91 20.04 -6.20
N GLN A 170 10.16 19.01 -7.02
CA GLN A 170 10.98 17.86 -6.62
C GLN A 170 12.41 18.31 -6.27
N ARG A 171 13.05 19.10 -7.13
CA ARG A 171 14.40 19.63 -6.87
C ARG A 171 14.44 20.46 -5.59
N LYS A 172 13.45 21.33 -5.40
CA LYS A 172 13.32 22.17 -4.19
C LYS A 172 13.09 21.34 -2.93
N ALA A 173 12.27 20.30 -3.00
CA ALA A 173 12.05 19.40 -1.86
C ALA A 173 13.33 18.64 -1.50
N ARG A 174 14.03 18.09 -2.49
CA ARG A 174 15.29 17.36 -2.29
C ARG A 174 16.41 18.26 -1.76
N SER A 175 16.51 19.52 -2.20
CA SER A 175 17.50 20.46 -1.66
C SER A 175 17.26 20.82 -0.19
N LEU A 176 16.03 20.67 0.30
CA LEU A 176 15.66 20.80 1.71
C LEU A 176 15.79 19.47 2.49
N GLY A 177 16.24 18.39 1.85
CA GLY A 177 16.35 17.07 2.46
C GLY A 177 15.00 16.36 2.67
N LEU A 178 13.96 16.75 1.93
CA LEU A 178 12.65 16.11 2.00
C LEU A 178 12.58 14.91 1.05
N THR A 179 11.89 13.85 1.48
CA THR A 179 11.46 12.76 0.59
C THR A 179 10.55 13.33 -0.50
N ALA A 180 10.89 13.04 -1.76
CA ALA A 180 10.22 13.61 -2.93
C ALA A 180 10.19 12.60 -4.08
N GLU A 181 9.10 11.84 -4.17
CA GLU A 181 8.93 10.73 -5.11
C GLU A 181 7.94 11.07 -6.22
N VAL A 182 8.36 10.88 -7.47
CA VAL A 182 7.52 11.12 -8.66
C VAL A 182 7.03 9.79 -9.21
N ILE A 183 5.73 9.70 -9.43
CA ILE A 183 5.11 8.55 -10.09
C ILE A 183 4.98 8.82 -11.58
N GLN A 184 5.23 7.78 -12.35
CA GLN A 184 5.09 7.78 -13.79
C GLN A 184 3.97 6.81 -14.19
N ASP A 185 3.16 7.21 -15.15
CA ASP A 185 2.14 6.32 -15.68
C ASP A 185 2.79 5.23 -16.54
N ALA A 186 2.39 3.98 -16.31
CA ALA A 186 2.93 2.83 -17.02
C ALA A 186 2.39 2.67 -18.45
N GLY A 187 1.61 3.65 -18.95
CA GLY A 187 1.05 3.65 -20.30
C GLY A 187 -0.08 2.66 -20.52
N ARG A 188 -0.80 2.28 -19.47
CA ARG A 188 -2.00 1.42 -19.54
C ARG A 188 -3.28 2.23 -19.67
N THR A 189 -3.23 3.45 -20.21
CA THR A 189 -4.38 4.35 -20.33
C THR A 189 -4.11 5.40 -21.41
N GLN A 190 -5.04 6.34 -21.62
CA GLN A 190 -4.97 7.46 -22.56
C GLN A 190 -3.80 8.46 -22.38
N ILE A 191 -2.96 8.30 -21.34
CA ILE A 191 -1.78 9.16 -21.12
C ILE A 191 -0.55 8.50 -21.71
N GLU A 192 0.32 9.31 -22.36
CA GLU A 192 1.60 8.83 -22.89
C GLU A 192 2.42 8.11 -21.80
N ALA A 193 2.90 6.92 -22.14
CA ALA A 193 3.73 6.11 -21.25
C ALA A 193 4.95 6.91 -20.75
N GLY A 194 5.23 6.84 -19.44
CA GLY A 194 6.34 7.57 -18.82
C GLY A 194 6.01 9.01 -18.42
N SER A 195 4.79 9.49 -18.67
CA SER A 195 4.35 10.79 -18.18
C SER A 195 4.39 10.84 -16.64
N MET A 196 5.02 11.87 -16.09
CA MET A 196 5.00 12.13 -14.65
C MET A 196 3.60 12.57 -14.24
N THR A 197 2.95 11.86 -13.32
CA THR A 197 1.55 12.08 -12.94
C THR A 197 1.42 12.81 -11.61
N VAL A 198 2.07 12.29 -10.58
CA VAL A 198 1.95 12.76 -9.19
C VAL A 198 3.32 12.82 -8.53
N LEU A 199 3.62 13.91 -7.84
CA LEU A 199 4.76 14.05 -6.94
C LEU A 199 4.28 13.96 -5.49
N GLY A 200 4.80 13.00 -4.72
CA GLY A 200 4.67 12.98 -3.27
C GLY A 200 5.80 13.79 -2.61
N VAL A 201 5.47 14.67 -1.66
CA VAL A 201 6.42 15.46 -0.87
C VAL A 201 6.19 15.22 0.62
N GLY A 202 7.21 14.70 1.31
CA GLY A 202 7.12 14.22 2.69
C GLY A 202 6.84 12.71 2.75
N PRO A 203 6.27 12.18 3.85
CA PRO A 203 5.91 12.84 5.09
C PRO A 203 7.05 13.65 5.73
N ALA A 204 6.76 14.86 6.17
CA ALA A 204 7.73 15.74 6.84
C ALA A 204 7.02 16.81 7.71
N PRO A 205 7.74 17.51 8.61
CA PRO A 205 7.20 18.63 9.38
C PRO A 205 6.49 19.64 8.48
N ARG A 206 5.30 20.07 8.89
CA ARG A 206 4.41 20.92 8.10
C ARG A 206 5.13 22.17 7.57
N SER A 207 5.89 22.87 8.40
CA SER A 207 6.64 24.07 8.03
C SER A 207 7.63 23.85 6.87
N LEU A 208 8.30 22.70 6.81
CA LEU A 208 9.22 22.37 5.72
C LEU A 208 8.47 22.01 4.44
N VAL A 209 7.38 21.27 4.55
CA VAL A 209 6.55 20.92 3.40
C VAL A 209 5.92 22.18 2.79
N ASP A 210 5.45 23.12 3.62
CA ASP A 210 4.84 24.37 3.19
C ASP A 210 5.82 25.32 2.47
N GLN A 211 7.12 25.24 2.75
CA GLN A 211 8.13 25.96 1.97
C GLN A 211 8.14 25.51 0.50
N VAL A 212 7.77 24.26 0.21
CA VAL A 212 7.74 23.70 -1.14
C VAL A 212 6.36 23.92 -1.76
N THR A 213 5.29 23.52 -1.08
CA THR A 213 3.95 23.36 -1.66
C THR A 213 2.89 24.33 -1.14
N GLY A 214 3.22 25.22 -0.21
CA GLY A 214 2.25 26.09 0.47
C GLY A 214 1.54 27.11 -0.43
N GLY A 215 2.10 27.44 -1.60
CA GLY A 215 1.49 28.33 -2.60
C GLY A 215 0.59 27.62 -3.62
N LEU A 216 0.51 26.29 -3.58
CA LEU A 216 -0.25 25.51 -4.55
C LEU A 216 -1.74 25.46 -4.18
N LYS A 217 -2.59 25.35 -5.20
CA LYS A 217 -4.04 25.22 -5.03
C LYS A 217 -4.39 23.78 -4.64
N LEU A 218 -5.43 23.61 -3.84
CA LEU A 218 -6.04 22.30 -3.62
C LEU A 218 -6.55 21.72 -4.95
N LEU A 219 -6.49 20.39 -5.07
CA LEU A 219 -6.92 19.63 -6.24
C LEU A 219 -8.44 19.67 -6.43
#